data_AF-A0A936B565-F1
#
_entry.id   AF-A0A936B565-F1
#
_cell.length_a   1.000
_cell.length_b   1.000
_cell.length_c   1.000
_cell.angle_alpha   90.00
_cell.angle_beta   90.00
_cell.angle_gamma   90.00
#
_symmetry.space_group_name_H-M   'P 1'
#
loop_
_entity.id
_entity.type
_entity.pdbx_description
1 polymer ?
#
loop_
_entity_poly.entity_id
_entity_poly.type
_entity_poly.pdbx_seq_one_letter_code
_entity_poly.pdbx_strand_id
1 'polypeptide(L)'
;MNEKSYLFPASWTIVHPITDSSPLYRLTNDDFYNRDVEFIVLLKAFDESFSQTVYSRSSYKAHEINWGEKFVYLINQEKGHLTVDVRRIDETEKAELNKE
;
A
#
# COMPACT_ATOMS: atom_id res chain seq x y z
N MET A 1 -22.24 -24.58 11.18
CA MET A 1 -21.02 -24.29 10.41
C MET A 1 -20.90 -22.78 10.38
N ASN A 2 -20.06 -22.20 11.26
CA ASN A 2 -19.92 -20.74 11.34
C ASN A 2 -19.07 -20.29 10.17
N GLU A 3 -19.72 -19.94 9.07
CA GLU A 3 -19.09 -19.26 7.95
C GLU A 3 -18.75 -17.83 8.42
N LYS A 4 -17.56 -17.69 9.01
CA LYS A 4 -16.98 -16.37 9.23
C LYS A 4 -16.63 -15.82 7.85
N SER A 5 -17.54 -15.03 7.29
CA SER A 5 -17.20 -14.13 6.19
C SER A 5 -16.12 -13.20 6.73
N TYR A 6 -14.89 -13.40 6.27
CA TYR A 6 -13.84 -12.39 6.44
C TYR A 6 -14.27 -11.23 5.55
N LEU A 7 -14.88 -10.20 6.15
CA LEU A 7 -14.94 -8.89 5.52
C LEU A 7 -13.51 -8.59 5.06
N PHE A 8 -13.30 -8.53 3.74
CA PHE A 8 -12.13 -7.88 3.20
C PHE A 8 -12.06 -6.51 3.89
N PRO A 9 -10.97 -6.18 4.61
CA PRO A 9 -10.82 -4.85 5.17
C PRO A 9 -11.06 -3.85 4.04
N ALA A 10 -11.85 -2.81 4.30
CA ALA A 10 -12.20 -1.83 3.28
C ALA A 10 -10.97 -1.08 2.70
N SER A 11 -9.80 -1.20 3.33
CA SER A 11 -8.53 -0.63 2.89
C SER A 11 -7.33 -1.47 3.35
N TRP A 12 -6.28 -1.52 2.54
CA TRP A 12 -5.00 -2.16 2.89
C TRP A 12 -3.83 -1.23 2.64
N THR A 13 -2.84 -1.29 3.53
CA THR A 13 -1.50 -0.75 3.29
C THR A 13 -0.56 -1.92 3.04
N ILE A 14 -0.02 -2.01 1.83
CA ILE A 14 0.98 -3.01 1.48
C ILE A 14 2.34 -2.50 1.95
N VAL A 15 3.04 -3.31 2.76
CA VAL A 15 4.35 -2.94 3.34
C VAL A 15 5.39 -3.93 2.86
N HIS A 16 6.45 -3.42 2.25
CA HIS A 16 7.67 -4.17 1.94
C HIS A 16 8.79 -3.72 2.90
N PRO A 17 9.18 -4.53 3.89
CA PRO A 17 10.29 -4.20 4.78
C PRO A 17 11.61 -4.13 4.01
N ILE A 18 12.35 -3.04 4.19
CA ILE A 18 13.70 -2.89 3.63
C ILE A 18 14.71 -3.48 4.62
N THR A 19 14.86 -4.80 4.58
CA THR A 19 15.88 -5.55 5.31
C THR A 19 17.16 -5.69 4.47
N ASP A 20 18.21 -6.30 5.04
CA ASP A 20 19.47 -6.64 4.35
C ASP A 20 19.29 -7.52 3.10
N SER A 21 18.24 -8.34 3.08
CA SER A 21 17.84 -9.16 1.93
C SER A 21 17.02 -8.41 0.87
N SER A 22 16.62 -7.16 1.12
CA SER A 22 15.83 -6.38 0.17
C SER A 22 16.68 -5.89 -1.00
N PRO A 23 16.14 -5.89 -2.24
CA PRO A 23 16.82 -5.24 -3.38
C PRO A 23 16.95 -3.72 -3.20
N LEU A 24 16.22 -3.13 -2.26
CA LEU A 24 16.25 -1.72 -1.92
C LEU A 24 17.23 -1.39 -0.79
N TYR A 25 17.91 -2.41 -0.24
CA TYR A 25 18.80 -2.22 0.89
C TYR A 25 19.91 -1.22 0.55
N ARG A 26 20.09 -0.21 1.42
CA ARG A 26 21.05 0.90 1.27
C ARG A 26 20.86 1.79 0.04
N LEU A 27 19.72 1.71 -0.64
CA LEU A 27 19.39 2.68 -1.70
C LEU A 27 18.91 3.98 -1.08
N THR A 28 19.34 5.09 -1.68
CA THR A 28 18.88 6.44 -1.33
C THR A 28 17.79 6.92 -2.30
N ASN A 29 17.17 8.06 -1.99
CA ASN A 29 16.26 8.72 -2.93
C ASN A 29 16.94 9.03 -4.27
N ASP A 30 18.18 9.53 -4.24
CA ASP A 30 18.93 9.85 -5.46
C ASP A 30 19.27 8.59 -6.27
N ASP A 31 19.52 7.45 -5.61
CA ASP A 31 19.69 6.17 -6.30
C ASP A 31 18.44 5.79 -7.09
N PHE A 32 17.23 6.08 -6.60
CA PHE A 32 16.00 5.75 -7.31
C PHE A 32 15.90 6.48 -8.65
N TYR A 33 16.26 7.76 -8.67
CA TYR A 33 16.29 8.56 -9.90
C TYR A 33 17.41 8.12 -10.84
N ASN A 34 18.62 7.93 -10.32
CA ASN A 34 19.79 7.57 -11.13
C ASN A 34 19.67 6.19 -11.78
N ARG A 35 18.90 5.29 -11.18
CA ARG A 35 18.71 3.91 -11.65
C ARG A 35 17.39 3.69 -12.39
N ASP A 36 16.59 4.73 -12.61
CA ASP A 36 15.23 4.66 -13.18
C ASP A 36 14.39 3.56 -12.52
N VAL A 37 14.32 3.60 -11.19
CA VAL A 37 13.56 2.61 -10.41
C VAL A 37 12.07 2.72 -10.74
N GLU A 38 11.46 1.56 -10.98
CA GLU A 38 10.02 1.40 -11.16
C GLU A 38 9.51 0.20 -10.35
N PHE A 39 8.51 0.43 -9.51
CA PHE A 39 7.80 -0.61 -8.79
C PHE A 39 6.62 -1.08 -9.64
N ILE A 40 6.53 -2.37 -9.91
CA ILE A 40 5.38 -2.97 -10.61
C ILE A 40 4.57 -3.76 -9.58
N VAL A 41 3.31 -3.38 -9.40
CA VAL A 41 2.38 -4.04 -8.47
C VAL A 41 1.33 -4.81 -9.27
N LEU A 42 1.22 -6.12 -9.01
CA LEU A 42 0.20 -7.00 -9.58
C LEU A 42 -0.72 -7.50 -8.47
N LEU A 43 -1.98 -7.08 -8.50
CA LEU A 43 -3.03 -7.65 -7.67
C LEU A 43 -3.75 -8.75 -8.45
N LYS A 44 -3.81 -9.95 -7.89
CA LYS A 44 -4.59 -11.08 -8.39
C LYS A 44 -5.65 -11.43 -7.36
N ALA A 45 -6.91 -11.44 -7.75
CA ALA A 45 -8.02 -11.82 -6.88
C ALA A 45 -8.98 -12.75 -7.60
N PHE A 46 -9.70 -13.58 -6.85
CA PHE A 46 -10.81 -14.35 -7.37
C PHE A 46 -12.11 -13.63 -7.03
N ASP A 47 -12.91 -13.35 -8.06
CA ASP A 47 -14.23 -12.75 -7.94
C ASP A 47 -15.27 -13.87 -7.90
N GLU A 48 -15.87 -14.09 -6.72
CA GLU A 48 -16.87 -15.12 -6.51
C GLU A 48 -18.17 -14.84 -7.29
N SER A 49 -18.55 -13.56 -7.48
CA SER A 49 -19.81 -13.19 -8.13
C SER A 49 -19.85 -13.60 -9.60
N PHE A 50 -18.68 -13.54 -10.25
CA PHE A 50 -18.51 -13.91 -11.65
C PHE A 50 -17.67 -15.19 -11.84
N SER A 51 -17.26 -15.84 -10.74
CA SER A 51 -16.43 -17.06 -10.73
C SER A 51 -15.18 -16.95 -11.60
N GLN A 52 -14.50 -15.81 -11.57
CA GLN A 52 -13.35 -15.52 -12.44
C GLN A 52 -12.16 -14.96 -11.65
N THR A 53 -10.97 -15.13 -12.19
CA THR A 53 -9.78 -14.45 -11.65
C THR A 53 -9.61 -13.10 -12.32
N VAL A 54 -9.54 -12.04 -11.51
CA VAL A 54 -9.23 -10.68 -11.94
C VAL A 54 -7.77 -10.34 -11.65
N TYR A 55 -7.19 -9.53 -12.54
CA TYR A 55 -5.83 -9.00 -12.40
C TYR A 55 -5.87 -7.48 -12.53
N SER A 56 -5.23 -6.79 -11.61
CA SER A 56 -4.97 -5.35 -11.70
C SER A 56 -3.47 -5.09 -11.65
N ARG A 57 -3.00 -4.15 -12.46
CA ARG A 57 -1.60 -3.75 -12.55
C ARG A 57 -1.47 -2.25 -12.38
N SER A 58 -0.51 -1.85 -11.56
CA SER A 58 -0.07 -0.46 -11.43
C SER A 58 1.45 -0.43 -11.42
N SER A 59 2.04 0.70 -11.78
CA SER A 59 3.45 0.94 -11.53
C SER A 59 3.70 2.31 -10.93
N TYR A 60 4.83 2.45 -10.25
CA TYR A 60 5.27 3.69 -9.60
C TYR A 60 6.75 3.92 -9.90
N LYS A 61 7.05 5.01 -10.59
CA LYS A 61 8.42 5.47 -10.86
C LYS A 61 9.00 6.24 -9.67
N ALA A 62 10.31 6.46 -9.68
CA ALA A 62 11.03 7.20 -8.66
C ALA A 62 10.38 8.53 -8.22
N HIS A 63 9.82 9.30 -9.16
CA HIS A 63 9.17 10.59 -8.87
C HIS A 63 7.77 10.48 -8.24
N GLU A 64 7.19 9.28 -8.22
CA GLU A 64 5.90 8.97 -7.58
C GLU A 64 6.11 8.38 -6.17
N ILE A 65 7.37 8.20 -5.74
CA ILE A 65 7.71 7.68 -4.41
C ILE A 65 8.00 8.84 -3.45
N ASN A 66 7.11 9.02 -2.48
CA ASN A 66 7.29 10.00 -1.43
C ASN A 66 8.13 9.42 -0.28
N TRP A 67 9.38 9.89 -0.17
CA TRP A 67 10.27 9.53 0.93
C TRP A 67 9.92 10.26 2.23
N GLY A 68 10.04 9.55 3.35
CA GLY A 68 9.76 10.13 4.68
C GLY A 68 8.29 10.49 4.86
N GLU A 69 7.39 9.67 4.32
CA GLU A 69 5.94 9.83 4.42
C GLU A 69 5.27 8.53 4.81
N LYS A 70 4.07 8.65 5.39
CA LYS A 70 3.17 7.54 5.66
C LYS A 70 1.75 7.94 5.26
N PHE A 71 0.94 6.96 4.88
CA PHE A 71 -0.49 7.17 4.62
C PHE A 71 -1.21 7.62 5.89
N VAL A 72 -2.17 8.53 5.73
CA VAL A 72 -3.08 8.90 6.81
C VAL A 72 -4.07 7.75 7.09
N TYR A 73 -4.58 7.69 8.32
CA TYR A 73 -5.56 6.68 8.68
C TYR A 73 -6.93 7.00 8.07
N LEU A 74 -7.47 6.06 7.27
CA LEU A 74 -8.72 6.23 6.50
C LEU A 74 -9.97 5.89 7.30
N ILE A 75 -9.80 5.13 8.38
CA ILE A 75 -10.88 4.52 9.14
C ILE A 75 -11.22 5.44 10.31
N ASN A 76 -12.50 5.79 10.45
CA ASN A 76 -13.00 6.51 11.62
C ASN A 76 -14.05 5.65 12.34
N GLN A 77 -14.10 5.76 13.66
CA GLN A 77 -15.08 5.08 14.48
C GLN A 77 -15.92 6.13 15.21
N GLU A 78 -17.16 6.33 14.75
CA GLU A 78 -18.11 7.26 15.36
C GLU A 78 -19.36 6.52 15.80
N LYS A 79 -19.75 6.69 17.07
CA LYS A 79 -20.99 6.13 17.65
C LYS A 79 -21.17 4.62 17.40
N GLY A 80 -20.08 3.86 17.35
CA GLY A 80 -20.11 2.41 17.12
C GLY A 80 -20.14 1.98 15.65
N HIS A 81 -20.14 2.93 14.70
CA HIS A 81 -20.03 2.64 13.26
C HIS A 81 -18.61 2.89 12.77
N LEU A 82 -18.13 1.98 11.91
CA LEU A 82 -16.88 2.13 11.18
C LEU A 82 -17.18 2.82 9.85
N THR A 83 -16.51 3.93 9.57
CA THR A 83 -16.60 4.65 8.30
C THR A 83 -15.23 4.75 7.65
N VAL A 84 -15.18 4.68 6.33
CA VAL A 84 -13.94 4.78 5.55
C VAL A 84 -14.04 6.01 4.66
N ASP A 85 -13.14 6.97 4.86
CA ASP A 85 -13.09 8.17 4.01
C ASP A 85 -12.22 7.91 2.77
N VAL A 86 -12.85 7.44 1.70
CA VAL A 86 -12.18 7.08 0.44
C VAL A 86 -11.50 8.30 -0.21
N ARG A 87 -11.90 9.53 0.13
CA ARG A 87 -11.28 10.75 -0.41
C ARG A 87 -9.85 10.97 0.08
N ARG A 88 -9.45 10.24 1.12
CA ARG A 88 -8.13 10.34 1.77
C ARG A 88 -7.21 9.19 1.38
N ILE A 89 -7.62 8.33 0.45
CA ILE A 89 -6.93 7.05 0.14
C ILE A 89 -5.47 7.23 -0.29
N ASP A 90 -5.16 8.35 -0.92
CA ASP A 90 -3.83 8.75 -1.38
C ASP A 90 -3.19 9.85 -0.51
N GLU A 91 -3.87 10.29 0.56
CA GLU A 91 -3.37 11.34 1.44
C GLU A 91 -2.23 10.80 2.33
N THR A 92 -1.14 11.56 2.38
CA THR A 92 0.07 11.24 3.13
C THR A 92 0.46 12.38 4.07
N GLU A 93 1.20 12.04 5.12
CA GLU A 93 1.82 13.00 6.03
C GLU A 93 3.30 12.68 6.23
N LYS A 94 4.11 13.71 6.53
CA LYS A 94 5.53 13.54 6.83
C LYS A 94 5.71 12.64 8.05
N ALA A 95 6.67 11.73 7.97
CA ALA A 95 7.04 10.80 9.03
C ALA A 95 8.56 10.71 9.13
N GLU A 96 9.07 10.54 10.35
CA GLU A 96 10.49 10.26 10.53
C GLU A 96 10.84 8.92 9.88
N LEU A 97 11.91 8.91 9.09
CA LEU A 97 12.50 7.67 8.62
C LEU A 97 13.11 6.92 9.81
N ASN A 98 13.02 5.59 9.76
CA ASN A 98 13.68 4.74 10.74
C ASN A 98 15.17 5.10 10.78
N LYS A 99 15.66 5.47 11.96
CA LYS A 99 17.10 5.65 12.20
C LYS A 99 17.72 4.26 12.28
N GLU A 100 18.78 4.03 11.51
CA GLU A 100 19.56 2.78 11.57
C GLU A 100 20.13 2.54 12.98
#